data_AF-A0A1M6KCG2-F1
#
_entry.id   AF-A0A1M6KCG2-F1
#
_cell.length_a   1.000
_cell.length_b   1.000
_cell.length_c   1.000
_cell.angle_alpha   90.00
_cell.angle_beta   90.00
_cell.angle_gamma   90.00
#
_symmetry.space_group_name_H-M   'P 1'
#
loop_
_entity.id
_entity.type
_entity.pdbx_description
1 polymer ?
#
loop_
_entity_poly.entity_id
_entity_poly.type
_entity_poly.pdbx_seq_one_letter_code
_entity_poly.pdbx_strand_id
1 'polypeptide(L)'
;GFEISIVANAAFVGDDNKSFVLDTSQYENLQFRDGSLQKEVATAFGDIEGIVVVVEGESSVPLIPPQDAEFELPTGLGESNINFVPTAFLQASFAPLKGTEIKARFFPKINTSDAKVGFYGFGLQHEFTSWLPADKVFPVAISGLIAYTHLDGSYDFTDTNIVDGENQRFENNTNTLLFQVIGATKMPVFNFYGGIGYLSGTSTTDLLGTYRVQSGVISEEEITDPFSVESKISGVRGTLGAKLTLGFFRMNLDYTLAEYSGLSFGLNFGL
;
A
#
# COMPACT_ATOMS: atom_id res chain seq x y z
N GLY A 1 -1.97 10.49 29.52
CA GLY A 1 -2.18 9.05 29.76
C GLY A 1 -1.33 8.23 28.82
N PHE A 2 -1.21 6.94 29.10
CA PHE A 2 -0.60 5.96 28.22
C PHE A 2 -1.69 4.99 27.75
N GLU A 3 -1.69 4.65 26.48
CA GLU A 3 -2.69 3.79 25.85
C GLU A 3 -2.00 2.76 24.95
N ILE A 4 -2.52 1.54 24.95
CA ILE A 4 -2.17 0.49 23.99
C ILE A 4 -3.44 0.15 23.21
N SER A 5 -3.30 -0.01 21.91
CA SER A 5 -4.40 -0.31 21.01
C SER A 5 -4.08 -1.46 20.09
N ILE A 6 -5.12 -2.23 19.75
CA ILE A 6 -5.14 -3.18 18.65
C ILE A 6 -6.05 -2.57 17.59
N VAL A 7 -5.55 -2.41 16.38
CA VAL A 7 -6.29 -1.80 15.28
C VAL A 7 -6.33 -2.78 14.11
N ALA A 8 -7.52 -3.01 13.57
CA ALA A 8 -7.74 -3.78 12.35
C ALA A 8 -8.28 -2.83 11.26
N ASN A 9 -7.83 -3.01 10.03
CA ASN A 9 -8.25 -2.21 8.89
C ASN A 9 -8.55 -3.11 7.68
N ALA A 10 -9.41 -2.60 6.81
CA ALA A 10 -9.61 -3.13 5.46
C ALA A 10 -9.58 -1.94 4.49
N ALA A 11 -8.65 -1.96 3.55
CA ALA A 11 -8.62 -1.00 2.44
C ALA A 11 -9.30 -1.64 1.22
N PHE A 12 -10.26 -0.94 0.63
CA PHE A 12 -11.04 -1.40 -0.51
C PHE A 12 -10.50 -0.80 -1.82
N VAL A 13 -10.43 -1.63 -2.84
CA VAL A 13 -9.99 -1.26 -4.19
C VAL A 13 -11.21 -0.87 -5.02
N GLY A 14 -11.26 0.38 -5.46
CA GLY A 14 -12.30 0.87 -6.37
C GLY A 14 -12.15 0.30 -7.78
N ASP A 15 -13.24 0.27 -8.55
CA ASP A 15 -13.24 -0.31 -9.90
C ASP A 15 -12.26 0.41 -10.84
N ASP A 16 -12.12 1.73 -10.70
CA ASP A 16 -11.18 2.53 -11.49
C ASP A 16 -9.69 2.16 -11.26
N ASN A 17 -9.38 1.41 -10.19
CA ASN A 17 -8.02 0.98 -9.85
C ASN A 17 -7.77 -0.50 -10.18
N LYS A 18 -8.70 -1.16 -10.86
CA LYS A 18 -8.60 -2.59 -11.25
C LYS A 18 -7.94 -2.78 -12.61
N SER A 19 -7.77 -1.73 -13.38
CA SER A 19 -7.17 -1.80 -14.70
C SER A 19 -6.31 -0.57 -14.98
N PHE A 20 -5.46 -0.69 -15.99
CA PHE A 20 -4.75 0.44 -16.58
C PHE A 20 -4.60 0.23 -18.08
N VAL A 21 -4.37 1.32 -18.81
CA VAL A 21 -4.06 1.22 -20.24
C VAL A 21 -2.57 0.96 -20.41
N LEU A 22 -2.23 -0.22 -20.91
CA LEU A 22 -0.88 -0.54 -21.35
C LEU A 22 -0.71 -0.02 -22.77
N ASP A 23 0.21 0.92 -22.95
CA ASP A 23 0.60 1.48 -24.25
C ASP A 23 1.95 0.89 -24.67
N THR A 24 1.94 -0.04 -25.62
CA THR A 24 3.14 -0.74 -26.07
C THR A 24 4.12 0.18 -26.80
N SER A 25 3.68 1.35 -27.28
CA SER A 25 4.59 2.34 -27.89
C SER A 25 5.61 2.95 -26.91
N GLN A 26 5.41 2.73 -25.61
CA GLN A 26 6.32 3.17 -24.54
C GLN A 26 7.43 2.16 -24.25
N TYR A 27 7.43 1.00 -24.93
CA TYR A 27 8.35 -0.11 -24.70
C TYR A 27 9.11 -0.42 -26.00
N GLU A 28 10.37 -0.80 -25.87
CA GLU A 28 11.23 -1.01 -27.06
C GLU A 28 10.92 -2.33 -27.78
N ASN A 29 10.51 -3.37 -27.04
CA ASN A 29 10.41 -4.73 -27.55
C ASN A 29 9.11 -5.45 -27.14
N LEU A 30 8.09 -4.73 -26.68
CA LEU A 30 6.81 -5.31 -26.25
C LEU A 30 5.71 -4.92 -27.25
N GLN A 31 4.92 -5.89 -27.72
CA GLN A 31 3.76 -5.63 -28.57
C GLN A 31 2.58 -6.54 -28.23
N PHE A 32 1.35 -6.11 -28.52
CA PHE A 32 0.20 -7.00 -28.44
C PHE A 32 0.18 -7.94 -29.65
N ARG A 33 -0.20 -9.20 -29.43
CA ARG A 33 -0.26 -10.22 -30.50
C ARG A 33 -1.16 -9.83 -31.68
N ASP A 34 -2.21 -9.04 -31.44
CA ASP A 34 -3.12 -8.58 -32.49
C ASP A 34 -2.68 -7.27 -33.16
N GLY A 35 -1.49 -6.76 -32.82
CA GLY A 35 -0.92 -5.53 -33.39
C GLY A 35 -1.57 -4.24 -32.89
N SER A 36 -2.44 -4.30 -31.89
CA SER A 36 -2.93 -3.09 -31.21
C SER A 36 -1.78 -2.36 -30.49
N LEU A 37 -1.93 -1.05 -30.28
CA LEU A 37 -0.94 -0.24 -29.54
C LEU A 37 -1.33 -0.04 -28.08
N GLN A 38 -2.63 -0.08 -27.78
CA GLN A 38 -3.15 0.19 -26.45
C GLN A 38 -4.25 -0.79 -26.12
N LYS A 39 -4.19 -1.37 -24.91
CA LYS A 39 -5.26 -2.17 -24.32
C LYS A 39 -5.37 -1.91 -22.83
N GLU A 40 -6.59 -2.05 -22.33
CA GLU A 40 -6.84 -2.11 -20.90
C GLU A 40 -6.38 -3.49 -20.38
N VAL A 41 -5.53 -3.50 -19.36
CA VAL A 41 -4.96 -4.71 -18.73
C VAL A 41 -5.22 -4.69 -17.23
N ALA A 42 -5.18 -5.85 -16.59
CA ALA A 42 -5.46 -5.98 -15.16
C ALA A 42 -4.35 -5.36 -14.29
N THR A 43 -4.74 -4.75 -13.17
CA THR A 43 -3.81 -4.53 -12.05
C THR A 43 -3.75 -5.80 -11.17
N ALA A 44 -2.95 -5.77 -10.10
CA ALA A 44 -2.91 -6.86 -9.11
C ALA A 44 -4.28 -7.18 -8.45
N PHE A 45 -5.27 -6.29 -8.58
CA PHE A 45 -6.65 -6.49 -8.08
C PHE A 45 -7.68 -6.56 -9.23
N GLY A 46 -7.22 -6.51 -10.47
CA GLY A 46 -8.05 -6.61 -11.67
C GLY A 46 -8.42 -8.02 -12.02
N ASP A 47 -9.32 -8.14 -12.99
CA ASP A 47 -9.70 -9.40 -13.62
C ASP A 47 -9.87 -9.19 -15.12
N ILE A 48 -8.77 -9.27 -15.86
CA ILE A 48 -8.73 -9.15 -17.31
C ILE A 48 -7.79 -10.24 -17.83
N GLU A 49 -8.36 -11.22 -18.52
CA GLU A 49 -7.67 -12.38 -19.09
C GLU A 49 -7.61 -12.31 -20.61
N GLY A 50 -6.84 -13.21 -21.22
CA GLY A 50 -6.76 -13.39 -22.67
C GLY A 50 -5.95 -12.32 -23.40
N ILE A 51 -5.21 -11.49 -22.67
CA ILE A 51 -4.33 -10.47 -23.27
C ILE A 51 -2.94 -11.05 -23.45
N VAL A 52 -2.62 -11.34 -24.70
CA VAL A 52 -1.33 -11.93 -25.08
C VAL A 52 -0.40 -10.85 -25.64
N VAL A 53 0.81 -10.81 -25.09
CA VAL A 53 1.90 -9.97 -25.57
C VAL A 53 2.99 -10.82 -26.20
N VAL A 54 3.70 -10.20 -27.13
CA VAL A 54 4.89 -10.74 -27.78
C VAL A 54 6.04 -9.83 -27.38
N VAL A 55 7.08 -10.42 -26.78
CA VAL A 55 8.35 -9.75 -26.53
C VAL A 55 9.32 -10.15 -27.63
N GLU A 56 9.72 -9.16 -28.44
CA GLU A 56 10.67 -9.37 -29.51
C GLU A 56 12.06 -9.67 -28.93
N GLY A 57 12.61 -10.82 -29.30
CA GLY A 57 13.96 -11.19 -28.90
C GLY A 57 15.02 -10.49 -29.76
N GLU A 58 16.24 -10.39 -29.26
CA GLU A 58 17.38 -9.99 -30.10
C GLU A 58 18.08 -11.22 -30.70
N SER A 59 18.46 -11.15 -31.97
CA SER A 59 19.33 -12.15 -32.59
C SER A 59 20.76 -11.64 -32.67
N SER A 60 21.66 -12.26 -31.91
CA SER A 60 23.10 -11.98 -31.95
C SER A 60 23.84 -12.70 -33.08
N VAL A 61 23.15 -13.54 -33.87
CA VAL A 61 23.76 -14.40 -34.90
C VAL A 61 23.22 -14.04 -36.30
N PRO A 62 24.10 -13.67 -37.27
CA PRO A 62 23.69 -13.42 -38.64
C PRO A 62 22.95 -14.64 -39.24
N LEU A 63 21.82 -14.39 -39.90
CA LEU A 63 20.93 -15.39 -40.53
C LEU A 63 20.05 -16.24 -39.59
N ILE A 64 20.05 -16.00 -38.28
CA ILE A 64 19.06 -16.61 -37.37
C ILE A 64 17.99 -15.55 -37.04
N PRO A 65 16.69 -15.83 -37.28
CA PRO A 65 15.64 -14.91 -36.89
C PRO A 65 15.57 -14.77 -35.36
N PRO A 66 15.21 -13.60 -34.82
CA PRO A 66 14.97 -13.44 -33.40
C PRO A 66 13.92 -14.44 -32.91
N GLN A 67 14.09 -14.92 -31.67
CA GLN A 67 13.10 -15.77 -31.03
C GLN A 67 12.22 -14.90 -30.16
N ASP A 68 10.99 -14.70 -30.60
CA ASP A 68 10.00 -13.96 -29.83
C ASP A 68 9.45 -14.84 -28.71
N ALA A 69 9.24 -14.24 -27.55
CA ALA A 69 8.52 -14.87 -26.45
C ALA A 69 7.07 -14.39 -26.46
N GLU A 70 6.13 -15.33 -26.49
CA GLU A 70 4.71 -15.04 -26.36
C GLU A 70 4.24 -15.48 -24.98
N PHE A 71 3.60 -14.59 -24.24
CA PHE A 71 2.97 -14.91 -22.96
C PHE A 71 1.70 -14.11 -22.74
N GLU A 72 0.78 -14.71 -22.00
CA GLU A 72 -0.43 -14.05 -21.53
C GLU A 72 -0.08 -13.18 -20.32
N LEU A 73 -0.54 -11.94 -20.32
CA LEU A 73 -0.40 -11.05 -19.17
C LEU A 73 -1.18 -11.64 -17.99
N PRO A 74 -0.62 -11.62 -16.77
CA PRO A 74 -1.29 -12.18 -15.61
C PRO A 74 -2.56 -11.39 -15.27
N THR A 75 -3.59 -12.12 -14.85
CA THR A 75 -4.75 -11.52 -14.16
C THR A 75 -4.41 -11.24 -12.69
N GLY A 76 -5.24 -10.41 -12.04
CA GLY A 76 -5.09 -10.05 -10.64
C GLY A 76 -5.95 -10.90 -9.71
N LEU A 77 -5.96 -10.54 -8.42
CA LEU A 77 -6.81 -11.16 -7.40
C LEU A 77 -8.31 -10.90 -7.59
N GLY A 78 -8.69 -10.11 -8.60
CA GLY A 78 -10.08 -9.86 -8.97
C GLY A 78 -10.80 -11.14 -9.38
N GLU A 79 -10.11 -12.09 -10.02
CA GLU A 79 -10.63 -13.42 -10.40
C GLU A 79 -11.17 -14.17 -9.15
N SER A 80 -10.47 -14.01 -8.02
CA SER A 80 -10.84 -14.61 -6.73
C SER A 80 -11.87 -13.79 -5.93
N ASN A 81 -12.46 -12.74 -6.53
CA ASN A 81 -13.34 -11.75 -5.87
C ASN A 81 -12.70 -11.06 -4.65
N ILE A 82 -11.37 -10.93 -4.62
CA ILE A 82 -10.66 -10.25 -3.54
C ILE A 82 -10.46 -8.79 -3.94
N ASN A 83 -11.25 -7.90 -3.35
CA ASN A 83 -11.22 -6.46 -3.61
C ASN A 83 -10.83 -5.63 -2.39
N PHE A 84 -10.21 -6.25 -1.39
CA PHE A 84 -9.76 -5.55 -0.19
C PHE A 84 -8.44 -6.09 0.35
N VAL A 85 -7.68 -5.22 1.00
CA VAL A 85 -6.42 -5.54 1.67
C VAL A 85 -6.62 -5.42 3.18
N PRO A 86 -6.67 -6.55 3.92
CA PRO A 86 -6.75 -6.52 5.37
C PRO A 86 -5.40 -6.18 5.98
N THR A 87 -5.39 -5.36 7.02
CA THR A 87 -4.21 -5.12 7.84
C THR A 87 -4.59 -5.06 9.31
N ALA A 88 -3.64 -5.33 10.19
CA ALA A 88 -3.80 -5.08 11.61
C ALA A 88 -2.49 -4.55 12.19
N PHE A 89 -2.54 -3.83 13.30
CA PHE A 89 -1.33 -3.37 13.98
C PHE A 89 -1.56 -3.14 15.47
N LEU A 90 -0.47 -3.18 16.21
CA LEU A 90 -0.40 -2.71 17.58
C LEU A 90 0.00 -1.25 17.58
N GLN A 91 -0.62 -0.47 18.45
CA GLN A 91 -0.30 0.94 18.64
C GLN A 91 -0.10 1.24 20.12
N ALA A 92 0.89 2.07 20.43
CA ALA A 92 1.03 2.69 21.72
C ALA A 92 0.92 4.21 21.56
N SER A 93 0.28 4.87 22.50
CA SER A 93 0.27 6.32 22.57
C SER A 93 0.56 6.84 23.97
N PHE A 94 1.18 8.01 24.00
CA PHE A 94 1.63 8.67 25.21
C PHE A 94 1.39 10.18 25.09
N ALA A 95 0.72 10.75 26.09
CA ALA A 95 0.44 12.18 26.15
C ALA A 95 1.24 12.87 27.27
N PRO A 96 2.48 13.35 26.99
CA PRO A 96 3.34 13.99 27.99
C PRO A 96 2.94 15.42 28.32
N LEU A 97 2.30 16.12 27.38
CA LEU A 97 1.94 17.54 27.49
C LEU A 97 0.44 17.70 27.26
N LYS A 98 -0.15 18.77 27.81
CA LYS A 98 -1.58 19.07 27.60
C LYS A 98 -1.87 19.20 26.10
N GLY A 99 -2.80 18.37 25.62
CA GLY A 99 -3.24 18.36 24.23
C GLY A 99 -2.28 17.67 23.26
N THR A 100 -1.08 17.25 23.67
CA THR A 100 -0.11 16.59 22.78
C THR A 100 -0.08 15.10 23.03
N GLU A 101 -0.18 14.32 21.96
CA GLU A 101 -0.13 12.86 21.97
C GLU A 101 0.91 12.37 20.95
N ILE A 102 1.85 11.57 21.41
CA ILE A 102 2.82 10.86 20.58
C ILE A 102 2.29 9.44 20.39
N LYS A 103 2.36 8.93 19.16
CA LYS A 103 1.87 7.60 18.78
C LYS A 103 2.98 6.82 18.10
N ALA A 104 3.07 5.53 18.39
CA ALA A 104 3.89 4.59 17.64
C ALA A 104 3.02 3.40 17.28
N ARG A 105 3.05 2.98 16.02
CA ARG A 105 2.34 1.80 15.53
C ARG A 105 3.29 0.84 14.85
N PHE A 106 3.03 -0.44 14.99
CA PHE A 106 3.84 -1.47 14.36
C PHE A 106 2.99 -2.70 14.03
N PHE A 107 3.30 -3.29 12.89
CA PHE A 107 2.89 -4.63 12.51
C PHE A 107 4.15 -5.49 12.42
N PRO A 108 4.24 -6.59 13.20
CA PRO A 108 5.42 -7.44 13.16
C PRO A 108 5.65 -7.97 11.76
N LYS A 109 6.94 -8.13 11.38
CA LYS A 109 7.30 -8.80 10.14
C LYS A 109 6.78 -10.24 10.21
N ILE A 110 5.75 -10.53 9.43
CA ILE A 110 5.25 -11.90 9.23
C ILE A 110 6.07 -12.48 8.10
N ASN A 111 6.76 -13.59 8.39
CA ASN A 111 7.49 -14.36 7.39
C ASN A 111 6.67 -15.62 7.09
N THR A 112 6.14 -15.70 5.88
CA THR A 112 5.63 -16.96 5.31
C THR A 112 6.76 -17.64 4.53
N SER A 113 6.48 -18.76 3.85
CA SER A 113 7.45 -19.41 2.94
C SER A 113 7.95 -18.42 1.90
N ASP A 114 7.04 -17.63 1.33
CA ASP A 114 7.30 -16.88 0.10
C ASP A 114 7.17 -15.37 0.31
N ALA A 115 6.33 -14.93 1.26
CA ALA A 115 6.07 -13.51 1.50
C ALA A 115 6.58 -13.02 2.87
N LYS A 116 7.13 -11.81 2.90
CA LYS A 116 7.44 -11.06 4.12
C LYS A 116 6.75 -9.71 4.08
N VAL A 117 5.99 -9.38 5.12
CA VAL A 117 5.33 -8.07 5.21
C VAL A 117 5.45 -7.54 6.63
N GLY A 118 5.81 -6.27 6.76
CA GLY A 118 5.84 -5.57 8.04
C GLY A 118 5.82 -4.07 7.86
N PHE A 119 5.42 -3.35 8.91
CA PHE A 119 5.49 -1.89 8.87
C PHE A 119 5.63 -1.31 10.27
N TYR A 120 6.14 -0.08 10.33
CA TYR A 120 6.13 0.74 11.53
C TYR A 120 5.77 2.18 11.20
N GLY A 121 5.33 2.93 12.20
CA GLY A 121 4.98 4.33 12.02
C GLY A 121 4.98 5.12 13.31
N PHE A 122 5.12 6.43 13.17
CA PHE A 122 5.14 7.38 14.27
C PHE A 122 4.16 8.51 13.99
N GLY A 123 3.49 9.00 15.02
CA GLY A 123 2.53 10.08 14.92
C GLY A 123 2.71 11.11 16.01
N LEU A 124 2.50 12.37 15.67
CA LEU A 124 2.36 13.47 16.61
C LEU A 124 1.01 14.13 16.37
N GLN A 125 0.16 14.09 17.38
CA GLN A 125 -1.13 14.77 17.37
C GLN A 125 -1.15 15.87 18.42
N HIS A 126 -1.68 17.03 18.06
CA HIS A 126 -1.84 18.13 18.99
C HIS A 126 -3.24 18.76 18.90
N GLU A 127 -3.94 18.85 20.03
CA GLU A 127 -5.23 19.51 20.17
C GLU A 127 -5.05 21.00 20.49
N PHE A 128 -5.21 21.85 19.48
CA PHE A 128 -5.05 23.31 19.61
C PHE A 128 -6.08 23.93 20.57
N THR A 129 -7.28 23.35 20.65
CA THR A 129 -8.35 23.82 21.54
C THR A 129 -8.09 23.54 23.02
N SER A 130 -7.04 22.77 23.35
CA SER A 130 -6.69 22.44 24.73
C SER A 130 -6.12 23.63 25.53
N TRP A 131 -5.61 24.65 24.84
CA TRP A 131 -5.05 25.86 25.47
C TRP A 131 -6.06 26.98 25.67
N LEU A 132 -7.20 26.90 24.98
CA LEU A 132 -8.29 27.84 25.20
C LEU A 132 -8.91 27.56 26.59
N PRO A 133 -9.49 28.56 27.27
CA PRO A 133 -10.32 28.38 28.48
C PRO A 133 -11.66 27.66 28.15
N ALA A 134 -11.57 26.64 27.30
CA ALA A 134 -12.63 25.91 26.62
C ALA A 134 -13.26 24.81 27.47
N ASP A 135 -12.76 24.59 28.69
CA ASP A 135 -13.24 23.54 29.61
C ASP A 135 -14.75 23.68 29.97
N LYS A 136 -15.43 24.76 29.54
CA LYS A 136 -16.88 24.95 29.74
C LYS A 136 -17.71 25.38 28.52
N VAL A 137 -17.12 25.72 27.35
CA VAL A 137 -17.90 26.39 26.28
C VAL A 137 -17.69 25.83 24.88
N PHE A 138 -16.54 25.23 24.55
CA PHE A 138 -16.29 24.78 23.19
C PHE A 138 -16.60 23.28 23.04
N PRO A 139 -17.71 22.89 22.39
CA PRO A 139 -18.17 21.50 22.35
C PRO A 139 -17.36 20.61 21.39
N VAL A 140 -16.29 21.15 20.80
CA VAL A 140 -15.49 20.53 19.75
C VAL A 140 -14.00 20.58 20.12
N ALA A 141 -13.24 19.55 19.77
CA ALA A 141 -11.79 19.51 19.79
C ALA A 141 -11.30 19.71 18.36
N ILE A 142 -10.33 20.60 18.17
CA ILE A 142 -9.65 20.77 16.88
C ILE A 142 -8.19 20.37 17.07
N SER A 143 -7.75 19.40 16.27
CA SER A 143 -6.42 18.81 16.37
C SER A 143 -5.71 18.77 15.02
N GLY A 144 -4.39 18.87 15.05
CA GLY A 144 -3.51 18.54 13.94
C GLY A 144 -2.83 17.20 14.19
N LEU A 145 -2.61 16.42 13.15
CA LEU A 145 -1.86 15.16 13.16
C LEU A 145 -0.81 15.20 12.05
N ILE A 146 0.41 14.82 12.40
CA ILE A 146 1.45 14.43 11.44
C ILE A 146 1.81 12.98 11.73
N ALA A 147 1.78 12.12 10.71
CA ALA A 147 2.11 10.71 10.87
C ALA A 147 3.02 10.22 9.74
N TYR A 148 4.12 9.57 10.12
CA TYR A 148 5.02 8.87 9.22
C TYR A 148 4.73 7.37 9.25
N THR A 149 4.87 6.68 8.12
CA THR A 149 4.80 5.22 8.03
C THR A 149 5.80 4.69 7.04
N HIS A 150 6.48 3.62 7.44
CA HIS A 150 7.38 2.82 6.64
C HIS A 150 6.83 1.42 6.50
N LEU A 151 6.66 0.93 5.29
CA LEU A 151 6.20 -0.41 4.96
C LEU A 151 7.26 -1.13 4.14
N ASP A 152 7.57 -2.35 4.58
CA ASP A 152 8.39 -3.31 3.85
C ASP A 152 7.52 -4.48 3.40
N GLY A 153 7.60 -4.83 2.12
CA GLY A 153 7.02 -6.05 1.55
C GLY A 153 8.06 -6.77 0.71
N SER A 154 8.08 -8.10 0.74
CA SER A 154 8.83 -8.90 -0.22
C SER A 154 8.09 -10.17 -0.60
N TYR A 155 8.23 -10.61 -1.83
CA TYR A 155 7.71 -11.88 -2.33
C TYR A 155 8.80 -12.62 -3.11
N ASP A 156 9.24 -13.76 -2.58
CA ASP A 156 10.16 -14.68 -3.22
C ASP A 156 9.38 -15.60 -4.16
N PHE A 157 9.81 -15.68 -5.41
CA PHE A 157 9.19 -16.52 -6.42
C PHE A 157 10.20 -17.43 -7.12
N THR A 158 11.39 -17.61 -6.54
CA THR A 158 12.47 -18.45 -7.10
C THR A 158 11.96 -19.86 -7.42
N ASP A 159 11.14 -20.44 -6.54
CA ASP A 159 10.64 -21.81 -6.69
C ASP A 159 9.45 -21.96 -7.66
N THR A 160 8.99 -20.87 -8.30
CA THR A 160 7.86 -20.91 -9.24
C THR A 160 8.24 -21.44 -10.63
N ASN A 161 9.55 -21.52 -10.95
CA ASN A 161 10.09 -21.97 -12.24
C ASN A 161 9.52 -21.20 -13.46
N ILE A 162 9.09 -19.95 -13.28
CA ILE A 162 8.64 -19.08 -14.38
C ILE A 162 9.83 -18.72 -15.28
N VAL A 163 11.00 -18.48 -14.68
CA VAL A 163 12.27 -18.16 -15.34
C VAL A 163 13.41 -18.72 -14.49
N ASP A 164 14.41 -19.34 -15.12
CA ASP A 164 15.55 -19.91 -14.38
C ASP A 164 16.38 -18.82 -13.70
N GLY A 165 16.99 -19.13 -12.56
CA GLY A 165 17.75 -18.15 -11.79
C GLY A 165 17.80 -18.41 -10.29
N GLU A 166 18.30 -17.43 -9.54
CA GLU A 166 18.56 -17.55 -8.11
C GLU A 166 18.06 -16.32 -7.34
N ASN A 167 17.45 -16.55 -6.17
CA ASN A 167 17.08 -15.50 -5.22
C ASN A 167 16.15 -14.42 -5.83
N GLN A 168 15.22 -14.87 -6.66
CA GLN A 168 14.28 -14.06 -7.42
C GLN A 168 13.16 -13.56 -6.51
N ARG A 169 13.06 -12.25 -6.35
CA ARG A 169 12.04 -11.66 -5.48
C ARG A 169 11.63 -10.26 -5.91
N PHE A 170 10.37 -9.94 -5.60
CA PHE A 170 9.90 -8.56 -5.54
C PHE A 170 10.20 -8.01 -4.15
N GLU A 171 10.75 -6.81 -4.07
CA GLU A 171 10.90 -6.05 -2.82
C GLU A 171 10.22 -4.70 -2.98
N ASN A 172 9.32 -4.36 -2.05
CA ASN A 172 8.63 -3.08 -2.00
C ASN A 172 8.99 -2.34 -0.72
N ASN A 173 9.46 -1.10 -0.88
CA ASN A 173 9.69 -0.18 0.22
C ASN A 173 8.82 1.07 0.04
N THR A 174 7.90 1.31 0.97
CA THR A 174 6.98 2.45 0.91
C THR A 174 7.13 3.35 2.12
N ASN A 175 7.40 4.63 1.88
CA ASN A 175 7.50 5.68 2.88
C ASN A 175 6.39 6.71 2.69
N THR A 176 5.63 7.02 3.73
CA THR A 176 4.54 7.99 3.66
C THR A 176 4.56 8.97 4.81
N LEU A 177 4.07 10.19 4.54
CA LEU A 177 3.77 11.25 5.47
C LEU A 177 2.31 11.68 5.29
N LEU A 178 1.57 11.70 6.39
CA LEU A 178 0.20 12.16 6.47
C LEU A 178 0.15 13.44 7.30
N PHE A 179 -0.45 14.48 6.75
CA PHE A 179 -0.84 15.69 7.47
C PHE A 179 -2.35 15.74 7.56
N GLN A 180 -2.93 15.92 8.74
CA GLN A 180 -4.39 15.89 8.90
C GLN A 180 -4.88 16.90 9.94
N VAL A 181 -5.98 17.58 9.63
CA VAL A 181 -6.76 18.36 10.59
C VAL A 181 -7.99 17.55 10.98
N ILE A 182 -8.27 17.47 12.27
CA ILE A 182 -9.32 16.63 12.85
C ILE A 182 -10.20 17.50 13.74
N GLY A 183 -11.51 17.45 13.50
CA GLY A 183 -12.53 17.96 14.41
C GLY A 183 -13.23 16.82 15.11
N ALA A 184 -13.43 16.90 16.42
CA ALA A 184 -14.14 15.90 17.20
C ALA A 184 -15.09 16.54 18.21
N THR A 185 -16.22 15.93 18.52
CA THR A 185 -17.04 16.38 19.67
C THR A 185 -16.28 16.15 20.99
N LYS A 186 -16.68 16.87 22.04
CA LYS A 186 -16.13 16.73 23.42
C LYS A 186 -17.17 16.24 24.42
N MET A 187 -17.81 15.12 24.12
CA MET A 187 -18.74 14.43 25.02
C MET A 187 -17.99 13.40 25.89
N PRO A 188 -18.47 13.09 27.11
CA PRO A 188 -17.75 12.22 28.04
C PRO A 188 -17.70 10.75 27.60
N VAL A 189 -18.71 10.26 26.88
CA VAL A 189 -18.86 8.83 26.55
C VAL A 189 -18.71 8.59 25.05
N PHE A 190 -19.51 9.24 24.23
CA PHE A 190 -19.58 8.96 22.80
C PHE A 190 -19.19 10.19 22.00
N ASN A 191 -18.24 10.09 21.09
CA ASN A 191 -17.75 11.21 20.29
C ASN A 191 -17.74 10.90 18.80
N PHE A 192 -18.19 11.85 18.00
CA PHE A 192 -17.98 11.81 16.56
C PHE A 192 -16.72 12.60 16.22
N TYR A 193 -15.98 12.14 15.21
CA TYR A 193 -14.86 12.89 14.66
C TYR A 193 -14.84 12.80 13.14
N GLY A 194 -14.27 13.82 12.53
CA GLY A 194 -13.98 13.85 11.12
C GLY A 194 -12.72 14.65 10.86
N GLY A 195 -12.13 14.47 9.69
CA GLY A 195 -10.94 15.20 9.32
C GLY A 195 -10.66 15.20 7.84
N ILE A 196 -9.82 16.14 7.44
CA ILE A 196 -9.29 16.25 6.09
C ILE A 196 -7.77 16.22 6.21
N GLY A 197 -7.13 15.43 5.36
CA GLY A 197 -5.69 15.32 5.34
C GLY A 197 -5.13 15.17 3.93
N TYR A 198 -3.81 15.25 3.86
CA TYR A 198 -3.03 15.06 2.67
C TYR A 198 -1.95 14.01 2.96
N LEU A 199 -1.95 12.95 2.17
CA LEU A 199 -0.95 11.90 2.18
C LEU A 199 0.06 12.19 1.07
N SER A 200 1.34 12.02 1.36
CA SER A 200 2.41 12.04 0.37
C SER A 200 3.43 10.96 0.68
N GLY A 201 4.04 10.34 -0.32
CA GLY A 201 5.02 9.31 -0.12
C GLY A 201 5.73 8.87 -1.39
N THR A 202 6.65 7.94 -1.21
CA THR A 202 7.39 7.27 -2.29
C THR A 202 7.31 5.78 -2.05
N SER A 203 7.05 5.01 -3.11
CA SER A 203 7.12 3.56 -3.14
C SER A 203 8.16 3.15 -4.16
N THR A 204 9.15 2.38 -3.72
CA THR A 204 10.15 1.77 -4.59
C THR A 204 9.86 0.28 -4.66
N THR A 205 9.75 -0.25 -5.88
CA THR A 205 9.58 -1.68 -6.13
C THR A 205 10.76 -2.18 -6.94
N ASP A 206 11.53 -3.09 -6.35
CA ASP A 206 12.71 -3.68 -6.96
C ASP A 206 12.41 -5.12 -7.37
N LEU A 207 12.83 -5.49 -8.58
CA LEU A 207 12.94 -6.89 -9.00
C LEU A 207 14.39 -7.33 -8.79
N LEU A 208 14.61 -8.17 -7.79
CA LEU A 208 15.94 -8.57 -7.34
C LEU A 208 16.21 -10.05 -7.67
N GLY A 209 17.48 -10.43 -7.70
CA GLY A 209 17.94 -11.78 -8.00
C GLY A 209 18.57 -11.91 -9.38
N THR A 210 18.89 -13.14 -9.76
CA THR A 210 19.42 -13.46 -11.09
C THR A 210 18.36 -14.14 -11.94
N TYR A 211 18.37 -13.83 -13.23
CA TYR A 211 17.41 -14.31 -14.23
C TYR A 211 18.21 -14.81 -15.44
N ARG A 212 18.08 -16.09 -15.75
CA ARG A 212 18.72 -16.72 -16.90
C ARG A 212 17.69 -16.86 -18.02
N VAL A 213 17.88 -16.09 -19.07
CA VAL A 213 16.98 -16.08 -20.24
C VAL A 213 17.71 -16.73 -21.41
N GLN A 214 17.07 -17.68 -22.08
CA GLN A 214 17.62 -18.28 -23.28
C GLN A 214 17.47 -17.32 -24.46
N SER A 215 18.61 -16.88 -25.02
CA SER A 215 18.67 -16.16 -26.28
C SER A 215 19.10 -17.14 -27.39
N GLY A 216 18.14 -17.63 -28.16
CA GLY A 216 18.38 -18.59 -29.23
C GLY A 216 18.73 -20.01 -28.76
N VAL A 217 19.35 -20.81 -29.64
CA VAL A 217 19.56 -22.27 -29.44
C VAL A 217 20.78 -22.58 -28.54
N ILE A 218 21.62 -21.58 -28.22
CA ILE A 218 22.95 -21.82 -27.63
C ILE A 218 23.45 -20.77 -26.63
N SER A 219 22.76 -19.64 -26.43
CA SER A 219 23.18 -18.61 -25.46
C SER A 219 22.17 -18.45 -24.32
N GLU A 220 22.70 -18.43 -23.10
CA GLU A 220 21.99 -18.07 -21.88
C GLU A 220 22.54 -16.71 -21.43
N GLU A 221 21.66 -15.74 -21.26
CA GLU A 221 22.00 -14.42 -20.72
C GLU A 221 21.56 -14.35 -19.26
N GLU A 222 22.49 -13.98 -18.38
CA GLU A 222 22.20 -13.76 -16.96
C GLU A 222 21.97 -12.26 -16.71
N ILE A 223 20.78 -11.93 -16.25
CA ILE A 223 20.38 -10.57 -15.88
C ILE A 223 20.29 -10.51 -14.35
N THR A 224 20.97 -9.54 -13.74
CA THR A 224 20.98 -9.33 -12.29
C THR A 224 20.22 -8.06 -11.93
N ASP A 225 19.30 -8.15 -10.97
CA ASP A 225 18.49 -7.04 -10.45
C ASP A 225 17.91 -6.15 -11.58
N PRO A 226 17.11 -6.75 -12.49
CA PRO A 226 16.79 -6.19 -13.81
C PRO A 226 16.15 -4.80 -13.79
N PHE A 227 15.32 -4.47 -12.79
CA PHE A 227 14.69 -3.16 -12.72
C PHE A 227 14.32 -2.73 -11.29
N SER A 228 14.27 -1.41 -11.13
CA SER A 228 13.76 -0.71 -9.95
C SER A 228 12.78 0.36 -10.42
N VAL A 229 11.57 0.36 -9.88
CA VAL A 229 10.50 1.30 -10.23
C VAL A 229 10.16 2.15 -9.01
N GLU A 230 10.44 3.45 -9.10
CA GLU A 230 10.03 4.43 -8.11
C GLU A 230 8.70 5.10 -8.52
N SER A 231 7.74 5.10 -7.61
CA SER A 231 6.43 5.74 -7.78
C SER A 231 6.17 6.76 -6.67
N LYS A 232 5.67 7.93 -7.04
CA LYS A 232 5.22 8.96 -6.09
C LYS A 232 3.76 8.75 -5.76
N ILE A 233 3.45 8.75 -4.46
CA ILE A 233 2.10 8.60 -3.94
C ILE A 233 1.69 9.94 -3.37
N SER A 234 0.52 10.46 -3.75
CA SER A 234 -0.05 11.63 -3.09
C SER A 234 -1.55 11.71 -3.27
N GLY A 235 -2.26 12.17 -2.23
CA GLY A 235 -3.70 12.28 -2.32
C GLY A 235 -4.32 12.97 -1.12
N VAL A 236 -5.45 13.64 -1.37
CA VAL A 236 -6.33 14.15 -0.31
C VAL A 236 -7.11 12.97 0.26
N ARG A 237 -7.26 12.94 1.58
CA ARG A 237 -8.13 11.98 2.27
C ARG A 237 -9.06 12.64 3.26
N GLY A 238 -10.29 12.16 3.29
CA GLY A 238 -11.28 12.42 4.34
C GLY A 238 -11.30 11.29 5.36
N THR A 239 -11.72 11.60 6.59
CA THR A 239 -12.00 10.62 7.63
C THR A 239 -13.31 10.98 8.31
N LEU A 240 -14.13 9.99 8.58
CA LEU A 240 -15.34 10.10 9.41
C LEU A 240 -15.38 8.92 10.35
N GLY A 241 -15.60 9.18 11.64
CA GLY A 241 -15.59 8.12 12.63
C GLY A 241 -16.30 8.48 13.92
N ALA A 242 -16.38 7.48 14.79
CA ALA A 242 -16.91 7.60 16.13
C ALA A 242 -16.01 6.88 17.13
N LYS A 243 -15.97 7.42 18.34
CA LYS A 243 -15.22 6.90 19.49
C LYS A 243 -16.16 6.72 20.68
N LEU A 244 -16.15 5.54 21.27
CA LEU A 244 -16.81 5.24 22.54
C LEU A 244 -15.76 5.12 23.65
N THR A 245 -15.98 5.79 24.77
CA THR A 245 -15.13 5.77 25.96
C THR A 245 -15.90 5.20 27.15
N LEU A 246 -15.40 4.08 27.69
CA LEU A 246 -15.95 3.36 28.83
C LEU A 246 -14.85 3.12 29.88
N GLY A 247 -14.55 4.15 30.68
CA GLY A 247 -13.48 4.08 31.68
C GLY A 247 -12.10 3.83 31.04
N PHE A 248 -11.45 2.72 31.41
CA PHE A 248 -10.13 2.33 30.88
C PHE A 248 -10.19 1.77 29.44
N PHE A 249 -11.40 1.49 28.94
CA PHE A 249 -11.64 0.87 27.65
C PHE A 249 -12.20 1.89 26.65
N ARG A 250 -11.68 1.89 25.43
CA ARG A 250 -12.12 2.78 24.35
C ARG A 250 -12.21 2.02 23.04
N MET A 251 -13.24 2.31 22.24
CA MET A 251 -13.40 1.77 20.89
C MET A 251 -13.49 2.90 19.88
N ASN A 252 -12.93 2.71 18.70
CA ASN A 252 -13.11 3.61 17.57
C ASN A 252 -13.46 2.82 16.32
N LEU A 253 -14.32 3.42 15.49
CA LEU A 253 -14.67 2.95 14.16
C LEU A 253 -14.61 4.16 13.24
N ASP A 254 -13.81 4.08 12.19
CA ASP A 254 -13.72 5.13 11.18
C ASP A 254 -13.65 4.59 9.76
N TYR A 255 -14.16 5.43 8.85
CA TYR A 255 -14.12 5.25 7.42
C TYR A 255 -13.22 6.32 6.81
N THR A 256 -12.29 5.89 5.97
CA THR A 256 -11.40 6.74 5.19
C THR A 256 -11.95 6.89 3.78
N LEU A 257 -12.08 8.12 3.33
CA LEU A 257 -12.38 8.47 1.94
C LEU A 257 -11.09 8.92 1.27
N ALA A 258 -10.57 8.12 0.35
CA ALA A 258 -9.38 8.41 -0.44
C ALA A 258 -9.47 7.62 -1.76
N GLU A 259 -8.44 7.68 -2.59
CA GLU A 259 -8.29 6.83 -3.79
C GLU A 259 -8.56 5.35 -3.46
N TYR A 260 -8.01 4.88 -2.35
CA TYR A 260 -8.38 3.61 -1.71
C TYR A 260 -9.16 3.92 -0.44
N SER A 261 -10.47 3.68 -0.47
CA SER A 261 -11.32 3.83 0.70
C SER A 261 -11.03 2.73 1.72
N GLY A 262 -11.36 2.93 3.00
CA GLY A 262 -11.07 1.91 4.00
C GLY A 262 -11.84 2.03 5.29
N LEU A 263 -11.98 0.92 5.98
CA LEU A 263 -12.59 0.82 7.30
C LEU A 263 -11.49 0.53 8.34
N SER A 264 -11.53 1.19 9.49
CA SER A 264 -10.65 0.94 10.62
C SER A 264 -11.47 0.73 11.89
N PHE A 265 -11.13 -0.31 12.65
CA PHE A 265 -11.67 -0.59 13.97
C PHE A 265 -10.53 -0.70 14.98
N GLY A 266 -10.61 0.07 16.06
CA GLY A 266 -9.62 0.08 17.12
C GLY A 266 -10.21 -0.26 18.48
N LEU A 267 -9.52 -1.14 19.21
CA LEU A 267 -9.73 -1.41 20.63
C LEU A 267 -8.55 -0.84 21.40
N ASN A 268 -8.82 0.03 22.37
CA ASN A 268 -7.81 0.79 23.08
C ASN A 268 -7.96 0.62 24.60
N PHE A 269 -6.82 0.46 25.28
CA PHE A 269 -6.72 0.20 26.71
C PHE A 269 -5.73 1.18 27.32
N GLY A 270 -6.18 1.98 28.29
CA GLY A 270 -5.27 2.92 28.94
C GLY A 270 -5.91 3.80 30.00
N LEU A 271 -5.05 4.31 30.88
CA LEU A 271 -5.38 5.23 31.97
C LEU A 271 -5.28 6.69 31.52
#